data_AF-A0A484CKV3-F1
#
_entry.id   AF-A0A484CKV3-F1
#
_cell.length_a   1.000
_cell.length_b   1.000
_cell.length_c   1.000
_cell.angle_alpha   90.00
_cell.angle_beta   90.00
_cell.angle_gamma   90.00
#
_symmetry.space_group_name_H-M   'P 1'
#
loop_
_entity.id
_entity.type
_entity.pdbx_description
1 polymer ?
#
loop_
_entity_poly.entity_id
_entity_poly.type
_entity_poly.pdbx_seq_one_letter_code
_entity_poly.pdbx_strand_id
1 'polypeptide(L)'
;MRVGQNLLDEEVRGKTPNPLTRRGLLSQVASLYDPIGLVTPAKQKGTILVRKAFQEAGGKTLTRDTWDKPLSEQLREEAIKLFEEYTHLGQITFHRSLPPVNWIGKPWGITFSDGSDKSYGAVVYFRWETEQGIQVRLVESKAKLTPLDQKGEAVKAEICGAVYAAQLRKYVEKHSRTEIERWLHLLDSQTVLGAIQRDSYGYLSFFVNRVGEIQKSTSVEDWWWIPGGLNSADIITRGAAPEDLQEDSMWQNGPAFLRQLVEEWPQKSAKEIAAYAKESIDKLQRKSFSAALTRAQAKRNKNDVLPEVGVQKKFSSLTRLIRVTAWVWRAATKWKEVLTKNSASDKPKWEGVVSTNWRSRGKQAVLIVGECEDALRDLFLAAQEGITFQDTTLNRLAVHRDEETGLLVCGGRFQIFDEDKTAVPILPYEAWISTLLAQEAHDANHEEIAGTLLRMRKKALVVKGRKLAKKRVDNCVLCRKTRARKCQQIMSALPPERITPARPFEYTTVDLFGPYEVKDEVRKKVKLKVWRIVFCCMASRAIHTDIVSDQSTEGFLLAYQRFTALRGHPKKLWVPDLPSKSSTTSWIDKTHPSLKMKLQSMEQNRAGRSTQQTPLTGMVLQKQL
;
A
#
# COMPACT_ATOMS: atom_id res chain seq x y z
N MET A 1 -27.20 16.72 -10.18
CA MET A 1 -27.50 18.13 -10.50
C MET A 1 -27.76 18.88 -9.20
N ARG A 2 -26.88 19.81 -8.78
CA ARG A 2 -27.20 20.75 -7.70
C ARG A 2 -28.11 21.81 -8.30
N VAL A 3 -29.41 21.68 -8.09
CA VAL A 3 -30.39 22.68 -8.53
C VAL A 3 -30.49 23.85 -7.53
N GLY A 4 -29.66 23.86 -6.46
CA GLY A 4 -29.66 24.94 -5.46
C GLY A 4 -30.88 24.96 -4.54
N GLN A 5 -31.89 24.12 -4.79
CA GLN A 5 -33.08 23.90 -3.97
C GLN A 5 -33.26 22.39 -3.75
N ASN A 6 -33.69 22.00 -2.54
CA ASN A 6 -34.16 20.64 -2.27
C ASN A 6 -35.47 20.46 -3.05
N LEU A 7 -35.53 19.46 -3.92
CA LEU A 7 -36.74 19.17 -4.68
C LEU A 7 -37.80 18.59 -3.73
N LEU A 8 -39.06 18.99 -3.95
CA LEU A 8 -40.20 18.26 -3.39
C LEU A 8 -40.38 16.95 -4.16
N ASP A 9 -41.00 15.95 -3.53
CA ASP A 9 -41.20 14.61 -4.10
C ASP A 9 -41.86 14.67 -5.50
N GLU A 10 -42.92 15.47 -5.62
CA GLU A 10 -43.65 15.71 -6.89
C GLU A 10 -42.78 16.34 -8.00
N GLU A 11 -41.71 17.04 -7.65
CA GLU A 11 -40.83 17.71 -8.59
C GLU A 11 -39.67 16.81 -9.07
N VAL A 12 -39.37 15.72 -8.36
CA VAL A 12 -38.22 14.85 -8.62
C VAL A 12 -38.29 14.29 -10.04
N ARG A 13 -39.44 13.72 -10.40
CA ARG A 13 -39.63 13.07 -11.71
C ARG A 13 -39.54 14.05 -12.87
N GLY A 14 -40.14 15.23 -12.73
CA GLY A 14 -40.15 16.28 -13.75
C GLY A 14 -38.79 16.98 -13.94
N LYS A 15 -38.03 17.16 -12.85
CA LYS A 15 -36.71 17.82 -12.90
C LYS A 15 -35.55 16.85 -13.12
N THR A 16 -35.77 15.53 -13.08
CA THR A 16 -34.73 14.53 -13.38
C THR A 16 -34.41 14.52 -14.88
N PRO A 17 -33.14 14.73 -15.29
CA PRO A 17 -32.74 14.80 -16.69
C PRO A 17 -33.20 13.59 -17.53
N ASN A 18 -33.57 13.86 -18.78
CA ASN A 18 -33.84 12.84 -19.78
C ASN A 18 -33.03 13.14 -21.07
N PRO A 19 -31.91 12.44 -21.32
CA PRO A 19 -31.45 11.26 -20.59
C PRO A 19 -30.67 11.60 -19.30
N LEU A 20 -30.81 10.74 -18.28
CA LEU A 20 -29.97 10.77 -17.08
C LEU A 20 -28.63 10.09 -17.38
N THR A 21 -27.51 10.77 -17.09
CA THR A 21 -26.16 10.22 -17.30
C THR A 21 -25.59 9.58 -16.04
N ARG A 22 -24.61 8.68 -16.19
CA ARG A 22 -23.88 8.05 -15.05
C ARG A 22 -23.21 9.09 -14.15
N ARG A 23 -22.63 10.14 -14.75
CA ARG A 23 -22.08 11.29 -14.03
C ARG A 23 -23.17 12.00 -13.22
N GLY A 24 -24.34 12.22 -13.83
CA GLY A 24 -25.51 12.80 -13.16
C GLY A 24 -25.95 11.99 -11.95
N LEU A 25 -26.10 10.68 -12.11
CA LEU A 25 -26.46 9.75 -11.04
C LEU A 25 -25.43 9.78 -9.89
N LEU A 26 -24.13 9.63 -10.18
CA LEU A 26 -23.09 9.70 -9.15
C LEU A 26 -23.11 11.04 -8.42
N SER A 27 -23.30 12.14 -9.15
CA SER A 27 -23.37 13.48 -8.55
C SER A 27 -24.51 13.62 -7.54
N GLN A 28 -25.64 12.92 -7.73
CA GLN A 28 -26.76 12.93 -6.79
C GLN A 28 -26.55 11.98 -5.61
N VAL A 29 -26.05 10.76 -5.87
CA VAL A 29 -25.73 9.83 -4.78
C VAL A 29 -24.64 10.40 -3.87
N ALA A 30 -23.63 11.07 -4.44
CA ALA A 30 -22.55 11.68 -3.67
C ALA A 30 -22.95 12.97 -2.95
N SER A 31 -24.08 13.61 -3.29
CA SER A 31 -24.56 14.78 -2.55
C SER A 31 -25.18 14.43 -1.19
N LEU A 32 -25.52 13.16 -0.95
CA LEU A 32 -25.97 12.69 0.36
C LEU A 32 -24.79 12.66 1.34
N TYR A 33 -24.64 13.73 2.10
CA TYR A 33 -23.56 13.90 3.07
C TYR A 33 -23.90 13.22 4.39
N ASP A 34 -23.39 11.99 4.54
CA ASP A 34 -23.52 11.19 5.75
C ASP A 34 -22.14 10.73 6.25
N PRO A 35 -21.44 11.57 7.04
CA PRO A 35 -20.09 11.27 7.54
C PRO A 35 -20.09 10.29 8.72
N ILE A 36 -21.17 10.23 9.51
CA ILE A 36 -21.31 9.33 10.67
C ILE A 36 -21.96 8.01 10.24
N GLY A 37 -22.71 7.99 9.13
CA GLY A 37 -23.37 6.78 8.68
C GLY A 37 -24.71 6.55 9.38
N LEU A 38 -25.47 7.61 9.68
CA LEU A 38 -26.79 7.47 10.30
C LEU A 38 -27.83 6.96 9.29
N VAL A 39 -27.62 7.20 8.00
CA VAL A 39 -28.50 6.77 6.89
C VAL A 39 -27.73 5.91 5.88
N THR A 40 -26.68 5.21 6.34
CA THR A 40 -25.87 4.31 5.49
C THR A 40 -26.71 3.35 4.65
N PRO A 41 -27.79 2.71 5.14
CA PRO A 41 -28.60 1.81 4.32
C PRO A 41 -29.19 2.48 3.07
N ALA A 42 -29.73 3.69 3.21
CA ALA A 42 -30.28 4.45 2.08
C ALA A 42 -29.18 4.90 1.11
N LYS A 43 -28.05 5.39 1.65
CA LYS A 43 -26.87 5.77 0.85
C LYS A 43 -26.28 4.59 0.08
N GLN A 44 -26.33 3.40 0.68
CA GLN A 44 -25.77 2.19 0.10
C GLN A 44 -26.59 1.71 -1.09
N LYS A 45 -27.94 1.85 -1.06
CA LYS A 45 -28.79 1.63 -2.25
C LYS A 45 -28.30 2.43 -3.46
N GLY A 46 -28.04 3.73 -3.27
CA GLY A 46 -27.51 4.59 -4.33
C GLY A 46 -26.12 4.18 -4.81
N THR A 47 -25.25 3.76 -3.90
CA THR A 47 -23.90 3.28 -4.24
C THR A 47 -23.95 1.99 -5.07
N ILE A 48 -24.88 1.08 -4.75
CA ILE A 48 -25.14 -0.14 -5.53
C ILE A 48 -25.72 0.21 -6.90
N LEU A 49 -26.63 1.18 -6.99
CA LEU A 49 -27.21 1.62 -8.27
C LEU A 49 -26.17 2.24 -9.21
N VAL A 50 -25.27 3.07 -8.68
CA VAL A 50 -24.11 3.59 -9.44
C VAL A 50 -23.28 2.43 -9.99
N ARG A 51 -23.00 1.41 -9.16
CA ARG A 51 -22.25 0.22 -9.61
C ARG A 51 -22.97 -0.51 -10.74
N LYS A 52 -24.29 -0.73 -10.65
CA LYS A 52 -25.09 -1.33 -11.73
C LYS A 52 -24.97 -0.52 -13.02
N ALA A 53 -25.07 0.80 -12.93
CA ALA A 53 -24.94 1.68 -14.08
C ALA A 53 -23.58 1.53 -14.80
N PHE A 54 -22.48 1.40 -14.06
CA PHE A 54 -21.17 1.14 -14.67
C PHE A 54 -21.02 -0.27 -15.24
N GLN A 55 -21.69 -1.27 -14.67
CA GLN A 55 -21.72 -2.63 -15.22
C GLN A 55 -22.44 -2.68 -16.57
N GLU A 56 -23.56 -1.95 -16.71
CA GLU A 56 -24.32 -1.84 -17.97
C GLU A 56 -23.46 -1.27 -19.12
N ALA A 57 -22.53 -0.36 -18.84
CA ALA A 57 -21.70 0.27 -19.87
C ALA A 57 -20.58 -0.60 -20.45
N GLY A 58 -20.35 -1.81 -19.92
CA GLY A 58 -19.31 -2.74 -20.39
C GLY A 58 -18.12 -2.84 -19.43
N GLY A 59 -18.16 -3.83 -18.53
CA GLY A 59 -17.22 -4.00 -17.40
C GLY A 59 -15.74 -4.33 -17.70
N LYS A 60 -15.28 -4.30 -18.97
CA LYS A 60 -13.87 -4.60 -19.33
C LYS A 60 -13.15 -3.47 -20.07
N THR A 61 -13.83 -2.43 -20.52
CA THR A 61 -13.20 -1.29 -21.20
C THR A 61 -13.99 -0.01 -20.95
N LEU A 62 -13.85 0.54 -19.75
CA LEU A 62 -14.41 1.85 -19.41
C LEU A 62 -13.53 2.94 -20.05
N THR A 63 -14.07 3.67 -21.02
CA THR A 63 -13.42 4.86 -21.60
C THR A 63 -13.86 6.12 -20.84
N ARG A 64 -13.17 7.25 -21.05
CA ARG A 64 -13.53 8.55 -20.44
C ARG A 64 -14.97 8.96 -20.76
N ASP A 65 -15.48 8.58 -21.93
CA ASP A 65 -16.83 8.96 -22.38
C ASP A 65 -17.93 8.14 -21.67
N THR A 66 -17.57 7.06 -20.97
CA THR A 66 -18.53 6.23 -20.22
C THR A 66 -19.28 7.03 -19.16
N TRP A 67 -18.68 8.07 -18.61
CA TRP A 67 -19.30 8.93 -17.59
C TRP A 67 -20.53 9.69 -18.12
N ASP A 68 -20.49 10.08 -19.38
CA ASP A 68 -21.53 10.90 -20.01
C ASP A 68 -22.53 10.06 -20.82
N LYS A 69 -22.34 8.74 -20.88
CA LYS A 69 -23.31 7.82 -21.48
C LYS A 69 -24.63 7.81 -20.70
N PRO A 70 -25.78 7.84 -21.40
CA PRO A 70 -27.10 7.77 -20.78
C PRO A 70 -27.32 6.40 -20.11
N LEU A 71 -28.11 6.39 -19.03
CA LEU A 71 -28.61 5.16 -18.41
C LEU A 71 -29.71 4.54 -19.29
N SER A 72 -29.90 3.22 -19.19
CA SER A 72 -31.13 2.59 -19.68
C SER A 72 -32.37 3.16 -18.99
N GLU A 73 -33.53 3.00 -19.63
CA GLU A 73 -34.82 3.42 -19.05
C GLU A 73 -35.08 2.76 -17.70
N GLN A 74 -34.73 1.47 -17.57
CA GLN A 74 -34.86 0.73 -16.32
C GLN A 74 -34.01 1.34 -15.20
N LEU A 75 -32.72 1.58 -15.44
CA LEU A 75 -31.84 2.18 -14.42
C LEU A 75 -32.19 3.65 -14.13
N ARG A 76 -32.72 4.38 -15.11
CA ARG A 76 -33.23 5.73 -14.91
C ARG A 76 -34.44 5.72 -13.98
N GLU A 77 -35.37 4.79 -14.15
CA GLU A 77 -36.55 4.67 -13.27
C GLU A 77 -36.14 4.25 -11.85
N GLU A 78 -35.20 3.30 -11.70
CA GLU A 78 -34.61 2.96 -10.38
C GLU A 78 -33.95 4.18 -9.71
N ALA A 79 -33.31 5.06 -10.50
CA ALA A 79 -32.68 6.28 -9.98
C ALA A 79 -33.71 7.32 -9.53
N ILE A 80 -34.81 7.48 -10.27
CA ILE A 80 -35.90 8.40 -9.90
C ILE A 80 -36.51 7.99 -8.56
N LYS A 81 -36.85 6.70 -8.40
CA LYS A 81 -37.39 6.19 -7.13
C LYS A 81 -36.43 6.39 -5.95
N LEU A 82 -35.14 6.22 -6.19
CA LEU A 82 -34.13 6.51 -5.16
C LEU A 82 -34.08 8.00 -4.80
N PHE A 83 -34.25 8.89 -5.78
CA PHE A 83 -34.26 10.33 -5.54
C PHE A 83 -35.54 10.77 -4.79
N GLU A 84 -36.68 10.15 -5.08
CA GLU A 84 -37.94 10.30 -4.32
C GLU A 84 -37.73 9.87 -2.85
N GLU A 85 -37.16 8.67 -2.61
CA GLU A 85 -36.78 8.21 -1.26
C GLU A 85 -35.85 9.22 -0.54
N TYR A 86 -34.91 9.86 -1.26
CA TYR A 86 -34.00 10.84 -0.66
C TYR A 86 -34.71 12.12 -0.20
N THR A 87 -35.87 12.48 -0.77
CA THR A 87 -36.64 13.62 -0.28
C THR A 87 -37.24 13.34 1.09
N HIS A 88 -37.69 12.10 1.33
CA HIS A 88 -38.24 11.66 2.59
C HIS A 88 -37.17 11.51 3.69
N LEU A 89 -35.91 11.24 3.34
CA LEU A 89 -34.80 11.22 4.32
C LEU A 89 -34.66 12.54 5.09
N GLY A 90 -35.07 13.68 4.50
CA GLY A 90 -35.04 14.98 5.17
C GLY A 90 -36.00 15.08 6.37
N GLN A 91 -36.96 14.17 6.48
CA GLN A 91 -37.95 14.12 7.57
C GLN A 91 -37.48 13.26 8.75
N ILE A 92 -36.40 12.49 8.59
CA ILE A 92 -35.90 11.56 9.60
C ILE A 92 -35.07 12.31 10.63
N THR A 93 -35.43 12.15 11.91
CA THR A 93 -34.72 12.70 13.05
C THR A 93 -33.85 11.64 13.71
N PHE A 94 -32.75 12.08 14.30
CA PHE A 94 -31.85 11.25 15.12
C PHE A 94 -31.55 11.98 16.42
N HIS A 95 -31.47 11.25 17.53
CA HIS A 95 -31.02 11.84 18.78
C HIS A 95 -29.56 12.32 18.67
N ARG A 96 -29.36 13.63 18.85
CA ARG A 96 -28.02 14.24 18.79
C ARG A 96 -27.10 13.80 19.93
N SER A 97 -27.66 13.56 21.12
CA SER A 97 -26.92 13.09 22.28
C SER A 97 -26.85 11.57 22.24
N LEU A 98 -25.65 10.98 22.34
CA LEU A 98 -25.50 9.53 22.55
C LEU A 98 -25.90 9.13 23.98
N PRO A 99 -25.60 9.91 25.02
CA PRO A 99 -26.17 9.70 26.35
C PRO A 99 -27.71 9.87 26.38
N PRO A 100 -28.50 8.84 26.75
CA PRO A 100 -29.84 9.01 27.29
C PRO A 100 -29.86 9.77 28.61
N VAL A 101 -31.05 10.14 29.08
CA VAL A 101 -31.26 10.83 30.36
C VAL A 101 -31.17 9.82 31.51
N ASN A 102 -30.66 10.23 32.68
CA ASN A 102 -30.54 9.40 33.90
C ASN A 102 -29.85 8.05 33.69
N TRP A 103 -28.68 8.07 33.04
CA TRP A 103 -27.90 6.87 32.81
C TRP A 103 -27.02 6.51 33.99
N ILE A 104 -26.72 5.22 34.10
CA ILE A 104 -25.95 4.63 35.18
C ILE A 104 -24.68 4.03 34.58
N GLY A 105 -23.54 4.44 35.12
CA GLY A 105 -22.24 3.87 34.76
C GLY A 105 -21.79 4.14 33.32
N LYS A 106 -21.01 3.20 32.78
CA LYS A 106 -20.42 3.26 31.44
C LYS A 106 -21.23 2.36 30.50
N PRO A 107 -21.39 2.72 29.22
CA PRO A 107 -22.16 1.89 28.30
C PRO A 107 -21.38 0.71 27.75
N TRP A 108 -22.11 -0.23 27.19
CA TRP A 108 -21.57 -1.33 26.38
C TRP A 108 -21.56 -0.93 24.91
N GLY A 109 -20.45 -1.22 24.22
CA GLY A 109 -20.31 -1.07 22.78
C GLY A 109 -20.68 -2.36 22.07
N ILE A 110 -21.67 -2.30 21.18
CA ILE A 110 -22.16 -3.49 20.46
C ILE A 110 -21.99 -3.23 18.97
N THR A 111 -21.21 -4.07 18.30
CA THR A 111 -21.07 -3.99 16.84
C THR A 111 -21.84 -5.13 16.18
N PHE A 112 -22.55 -4.83 15.11
CA PHE A 112 -23.08 -5.83 14.19
C PHE A 112 -22.30 -5.78 12.89
N SER A 113 -22.09 -6.94 12.27
CA SER A 113 -21.48 -7.04 10.94
C SER A 113 -22.24 -7.98 10.04
N ASP A 114 -22.24 -7.65 8.75
CA ASP A 114 -22.80 -8.49 7.71
C ASP A 114 -22.05 -8.29 6.39
N GLY A 115 -22.14 -9.28 5.50
CA GLY A 115 -21.56 -9.26 4.17
C GLY A 115 -22.35 -10.05 3.15
N SER A 116 -22.72 -9.38 2.07
CA SER A 116 -23.41 -9.94 0.90
C SER A 116 -22.54 -9.87 -0.36
N ASP A 117 -23.06 -10.42 -1.46
CA ASP A 117 -22.48 -10.32 -2.80
C ASP A 117 -22.41 -8.88 -3.34
N LYS A 118 -23.28 -7.99 -2.85
CA LYS A 118 -23.34 -6.58 -3.24
C LYS A 118 -22.47 -5.69 -2.36
N SER A 119 -22.57 -5.87 -1.05
CA SER A 119 -21.87 -5.07 -0.05
C SER A 119 -21.71 -5.74 1.30
N TYR A 120 -20.74 -5.26 2.05
CA TYR A 120 -20.52 -5.61 3.44
C TYR A 120 -20.42 -4.36 4.29
N GLY A 121 -20.76 -4.46 5.57
CA GLY A 121 -20.86 -3.32 6.45
C GLY A 121 -20.85 -3.69 7.92
N ALA A 122 -20.77 -2.66 8.75
CA ALA A 122 -20.87 -2.77 10.19
C ALA A 122 -21.60 -1.57 10.79
N VAL A 123 -22.27 -1.79 11.91
CA VAL A 123 -22.95 -0.76 12.72
C VAL A 123 -22.57 -0.90 14.18
N VAL A 124 -22.46 0.24 14.87
CA VAL A 124 -22.19 0.33 16.30
C VAL A 124 -23.39 0.91 17.02
N TYR A 125 -23.78 0.25 18.09
CA TYR A 125 -24.73 0.74 19.07
C TYR A 125 -24.05 0.90 20.42
N PHE A 126 -24.52 1.86 21.21
CA PHE A 126 -24.27 1.88 22.64
C PHE A 126 -25.51 1.42 23.39
N ARG A 127 -25.32 0.48 24.30
CA ARG A 127 -26.32 -0.01 25.26
C ARG A 127 -26.02 0.58 26.63
N TRP A 128 -27.00 1.32 27.16
CA TRP A 128 -26.90 2.09 28.39
C TRP A 128 -27.92 1.54 29.39
N GLU A 129 -27.49 1.41 30.64
CA GLU A 129 -28.41 1.20 31.75
C GLU A 129 -28.90 2.56 32.24
N THR A 130 -30.20 2.68 32.44
CA THR A 130 -30.84 3.89 32.96
C THR A 130 -31.78 3.51 34.09
N GLU A 131 -32.21 4.49 34.89
CA GLU A 131 -33.22 4.28 35.93
C GLU A 131 -34.54 3.70 35.38
N GLN A 132 -34.84 3.92 34.09
CA GLN A 132 -36.05 3.47 33.41
C GLN A 132 -35.86 2.15 32.64
N GLY A 133 -34.68 1.53 32.76
CA GLY A 133 -34.30 0.31 32.04
C GLY A 133 -33.22 0.53 30.98
N ILE A 134 -33.05 -0.43 30.10
CA ILE A 134 -31.96 -0.42 29.11
C ILE A 134 -32.36 0.39 27.88
N GLN A 135 -31.53 1.37 27.52
CA GLN A 135 -31.69 2.13 26.28
C GLN A 135 -30.53 1.85 25.33
N VAL A 136 -30.83 1.76 24.04
CA VAL A 136 -29.87 1.46 22.99
C VAL A 136 -29.94 2.56 21.94
N ARG A 137 -28.79 3.08 21.53
CA ARG A 137 -28.71 4.14 20.51
C ARG A 137 -27.68 3.83 19.44
N LEU A 138 -28.06 4.07 18.19
CA LEU A 138 -27.16 4.05 17.05
C LEU A 138 -26.05 5.10 17.24
N VAL A 139 -24.80 4.70 17.03
CA VAL A 139 -23.63 5.56 17.16
C VAL A 139 -23.05 5.89 15.80
N GLU A 140 -22.68 4.85 15.05
CA GLU A 140 -21.99 5.00 13.77
C GLU A 140 -22.24 3.75 12.92
N SER A 141 -22.31 3.90 11.60
CA SER A 141 -22.28 2.75 10.70
C SER A 141 -21.47 3.04 9.44
N LYS A 142 -20.98 1.97 8.80
CA LYS A 142 -20.23 2.09 7.55
C LYS A 142 -20.49 0.90 6.64
N ALA A 143 -20.48 1.16 5.33
CA ALA A 143 -20.62 0.14 4.30
C ALA A 143 -19.56 0.28 3.21
N LYS A 144 -19.24 -0.84 2.55
CA LYS A 144 -18.41 -0.89 1.34
C LYS A 144 -19.02 -1.85 0.33
N LEU A 145 -18.80 -1.57 -0.96
CA LEU A 145 -19.16 -2.50 -2.03
C LEU A 145 -18.24 -3.72 -2.00
N THR A 146 -18.83 -4.91 -2.12
CA THR A 146 -18.07 -6.17 -2.23
C THR A 146 -17.31 -6.18 -3.56
N PRO A 147 -15.99 -6.43 -3.60
CA PRO A 147 -15.21 -6.44 -4.84
C PRO A 147 -15.80 -7.37 -5.92
N LEU A 148 -15.68 -7.00 -7.20
CA LEU A 148 -16.27 -7.77 -8.30
C LEU A 148 -15.69 -9.18 -8.45
N ASP A 149 -14.40 -9.33 -8.16
CA ASP A 149 -13.65 -10.59 -8.13
C ASP A 149 -14.04 -11.50 -6.96
N GLN A 150 -14.85 -11.00 -6.02
CA GLN A 150 -15.34 -11.73 -4.84
C GLN A 150 -16.84 -12.01 -4.92
N LYS A 151 -17.50 -11.66 -6.04
CA LYS A 151 -18.91 -12.01 -6.27
C LYS A 151 -19.10 -13.53 -6.29
N GLY A 152 -20.10 -14.01 -5.56
CA GLY A 152 -20.38 -15.44 -5.42
C GLY A 152 -19.65 -16.13 -4.26
N GLU A 153 -18.78 -15.42 -3.54
CA GLU A 153 -18.10 -15.93 -2.34
C GLU A 153 -18.60 -15.21 -1.08
N ALA A 154 -19.82 -15.51 -0.64
CA ALA A 154 -20.48 -14.85 0.50
C ALA A 154 -19.59 -14.79 1.76
N VAL A 155 -18.90 -15.88 2.09
CA VAL A 155 -18.01 -15.96 3.26
C VAL A 155 -16.85 -14.95 3.22
N LYS A 156 -16.35 -14.56 2.03
CA LYS A 156 -15.35 -13.50 1.90
C LYS A 156 -15.92 -12.13 2.21
N ALA A 157 -17.18 -11.87 1.86
CA ALA A 157 -17.85 -10.62 2.19
C ALA A 157 -18.19 -10.56 3.69
N GLU A 158 -18.71 -11.65 4.25
CA GLU A 158 -19.04 -11.78 5.68
C GLU A 158 -17.81 -11.51 6.56
N ILE A 159 -16.65 -12.14 6.25
CA ILE A 159 -15.44 -11.90 7.04
C ILE A 159 -14.88 -10.48 6.85
N CYS A 160 -15.09 -9.87 5.67
CA CYS A 160 -14.77 -8.45 5.47
C CYS A 160 -15.67 -7.55 6.31
N GLY A 161 -16.95 -7.90 6.48
CA GLY A 161 -17.87 -7.24 7.41
C GLY A 161 -17.34 -7.31 8.85
N ALA A 162 -16.94 -8.50 9.30
CA ALA A 162 -16.37 -8.68 10.65
C ALA A 162 -15.09 -7.86 10.87
N VAL A 163 -14.16 -7.84 9.91
CA VAL A 163 -12.99 -6.94 9.97
C VAL A 163 -13.43 -5.48 10.08
N TYR A 164 -14.47 -5.10 9.35
CA TYR A 164 -14.94 -3.72 9.36
C TYR A 164 -15.57 -3.32 10.70
N ALA A 165 -16.26 -4.24 11.37
CA ALA A 165 -16.73 -4.04 12.74
C ALA A 165 -15.58 -3.85 13.74
N ALA A 166 -14.52 -4.67 13.63
CA ALA A 166 -13.33 -4.53 14.48
C ALA A 166 -12.61 -3.17 14.25
N GLN A 167 -12.49 -2.75 13.00
CA GLN A 167 -11.93 -1.44 12.65
C GLN A 167 -12.80 -0.27 13.15
N LEU A 168 -14.13 -0.41 13.03
CA LEU A 168 -15.09 0.62 13.45
C LEU A 168 -15.09 0.78 14.97
N ARG A 169 -15.05 -0.34 15.73
CA ARG A 169 -14.81 -0.31 17.18
C ARG A 169 -13.56 0.50 17.51
N LYS A 170 -12.41 0.18 16.90
CA LYS A 170 -11.13 0.87 17.17
C LYS A 170 -11.21 2.36 16.83
N TYR A 171 -11.94 2.72 15.78
CA TYR A 171 -12.18 4.10 15.42
C TYR A 171 -13.01 4.82 16.48
N VAL A 172 -14.11 4.22 16.95
CA VAL A 172 -14.98 4.77 17.99
C VAL A 172 -14.23 4.89 19.32
N GLU A 173 -13.51 3.86 19.76
CA GLU A 173 -12.69 3.92 20.99
C GLU A 173 -11.65 5.05 20.96
N LYS A 174 -11.05 5.29 19.79
CA LYS A 174 -10.01 6.31 19.64
C LYS A 174 -10.54 7.74 19.65
N HIS A 175 -11.74 7.98 19.10
CA HIS A 175 -12.24 9.33 18.84
C HIS A 175 -13.48 9.70 19.68
N SER A 176 -14.15 8.72 20.28
CA SER A 176 -15.23 8.97 21.23
C SER A 176 -14.69 9.50 22.55
N ARG A 177 -15.43 10.42 23.18
CA ARG A 177 -15.17 10.88 24.55
C ARG A 177 -15.81 9.98 25.60
N THR A 178 -16.63 9.02 25.18
CA THR A 178 -17.36 8.12 26.06
C THR A 178 -16.49 6.92 26.37
N GLU A 179 -16.21 6.67 27.64
CA GLU A 179 -15.53 5.46 28.08
C GLU A 179 -16.50 4.27 28.04
N ILE A 180 -16.09 3.20 27.37
CA ILE A 180 -16.94 2.03 27.13
C ILE A 180 -16.50 0.93 28.09
N GLU A 181 -17.47 0.32 28.78
CA GLU A 181 -17.20 -0.73 29.77
C GLU A 181 -16.76 -2.04 29.11
N ARG A 182 -17.51 -2.47 28.09
CA ARG A 182 -17.33 -3.75 27.41
C ARG A 182 -17.71 -3.65 25.95
N TRP A 183 -17.06 -4.45 25.11
CA TRP A 183 -17.42 -4.63 23.71
C TRP A 183 -18.00 -6.02 23.43
N LEU A 184 -19.02 -6.07 22.58
CA LEU A 184 -19.57 -7.30 22.01
C LEU A 184 -19.67 -7.17 20.49
N HIS A 185 -19.37 -8.25 19.78
CA HIS A 185 -19.31 -8.31 18.33
C HIS A 185 -20.27 -9.39 17.82
N LEU A 186 -21.38 -8.97 17.20
CA LEU A 186 -22.46 -9.84 16.75
C LEU A 186 -22.40 -10.05 15.24
N LEU A 187 -22.55 -11.31 14.82
CA LEU A 187 -22.62 -11.70 13.41
C LEU A 187 -23.54 -12.91 13.22
N ASP A 188 -23.98 -13.18 12.00
CA ASP A 188 -24.91 -14.27 11.65
C ASP A 188 -24.26 -15.43 10.88
N SER A 189 -22.98 -15.29 10.51
CA SER A 189 -22.22 -16.35 9.86
C SER A 189 -21.50 -17.26 10.86
N GLN A 190 -22.05 -18.45 11.09
CA GLN A 190 -21.40 -19.51 11.88
C GLN A 190 -20.01 -19.88 11.35
N THR A 191 -19.81 -19.78 10.04
CA THR A 191 -18.52 -20.07 9.38
C THR A 191 -17.47 -19.03 9.76
N VAL A 192 -17.82 -17.74 9.74
CA VAL A 192 -16.92 -16.66 10.16
C VAL A 192 -16.64 -16.72 11.65
N LEU A 193 -17.66 -16.98 12.49
CA LEU A 193 -17.44 -17.15 13.93
C LEU A 193 -16.47 -18.30 14.22
N GLY A 194 -16.69 -19.47 13.62
CA GLY A 194 -15.81 -20.63 13.76
C GLY A 194 -14.39 -20.37 13.25
N ALA A 195 -14.22 -19.47 12.27
CA ALA A 195 -12.91 -19.06 11.78
C ALA A 195 -12.19 -18.09 12.73
N ILE A 196 -12.91 -17.18 13.39
CA ILE A 196 -12.35 -16.26 14.39
C ILE A 196 -11.94 -17.02 15.66
N GLN A 197 -12.67 -18.08 16.02
CA GLN A 197 -12.43 -18.87 17.22
C GLN A 197 -11.29 -19.88 17.12
N ARG A 198 -10.80 -20.18 15.91
CA ARG A 198 -9.70 -21.12 15.70
C ARG A 198 -8.41 -20.38 15.41
N ASP A 199 -7.29 -21.05 15.69
CA ASP A 199 -6.00 -20.62 15.19
C ASP A 199 -6.04 -20.58 13.65
N SER A 200 -5.60 -19.47 13.08
CA SER A 200 -5.62 -19.22 11.63
C SER A 200 -4.72 -20.16 10.81
N TYR A 201 -4.13 -21.19 11.43
CA TYR A 201 -3.27 -22.16 10.78
C TYR A 201 -4.07 -23.06 9.83
N GLY A 202 -3.72 -23.04 8.54
CA GLY A 202 -4.34 -23.86 7.51
C GLY A 202 -5.31 -23.11 6.58
N TYR A 203 -5.73 -21.90 6.91
CA TYR A 203 -6.57 -21.09 6.03
C TYR A 203 -5.84 -20.57 4.78
N LEU A 204 -6.61 -20.25 3.74
CA LEU A 204 -6.10 -19.47 2.60
C LEU A 204 -5.60 -18.11 3.08
N SER A 205 -4.55 -17.58 2.43
CA SER A 205 -3.91 -16.33 2.84
C SER A 205 -4.87 -15.14 2.95
N PHE A 206 -5.97 -15.14 2.18
CA PHE A 206 -7.03 -14.16 2.34
C PHE A 206 -7.61 -14.18 3.76
N PHE A 207 -8.11 -15.32 4.21
CA PHE A 207 -8.75 -15.49 5.52
C PHE A 207 -7.75 -15.38 6.67
N VAL A 208 -6.53 -15.92 6.55
CA VAL A 208 -5.47 -15.77 7.57
C VAL A 208 -5.24 -14.31 7.94
N ASN A 209 -5.12 -13.44 6.93
CA ASN A 209 -4.83 -12.03 7.17
C ASN A 209 -6.01 -11.31 7.86
N ARG A 210 -7.27 -11.66 7.54
CA ARG A 210 -8.47 -11.01 8.11
C ARG A 210 -8.77 -11.53 9.52
N VAL A 211 -8.72 -12.84 9.72
CA VAL A 211 -8.83 -13.45 11.06
C VAL A 211 -7.74 -12.92 11.97
N GLY A 212 -6.50 -12.88 11.48
CA GLY A 212 -5.37 -12.33 12.24
C GLY A 212 -5.47 -10.83 12.51
N GLU A 213 -6.24 -10.06 11.74
CA GLU A 213 -6.52 -8.64 12.03
C GLU A 213 -7.58 -8.51 13.14
N ILE A 214 -8.64 -9.32 13.07
CA ILE A 214 -9.69 -9.39 14.11
C ILE A 214 -9.07 -9.81 15.45
N GLN A 215 -8.37 -10.96 15.49
CA GLN A 215 -7.75 -11.50 16.70
C GLN A 215 -6.68 -10.57 17.33
N LYS A 216 -6.11 -9.64 16.56
CA LYS A 216 -5.18 -8.62 17.08
C LYS A 216 -5.87 -7.42 17.73
N SER A 217 -7.13 -7.17 17.39
CA SER A 217 -7.86 -5.96 17.79
C SER A 217 -9.03 -6.23 18.73
N THR A 218 -9.50 -7.48 18.81
CA THR A 218 -10.64 -7.90 19.62
C THR A 218 -10.34 -9.21 20.34
N SER A 219 -10.98 -9.46 21.48
CA SER A 219 -10.97 -10.79 22.11
C SER A 219 -11.88 -11.73 21.35
N VAL A 220 -11.51 -13.01 21.28
CA VAL A 220 -12.28 -14.04 20.56
C VAL A 220 -13.60 -14.34 21.27
N GLU A 221 -13.63 -14.17 22.59
CA GLU A 221 -14.77 -14.42 23.48
C GLU A 221 -15.87 -13.35 23.36
N ASP A 222 -15.53 -12.19 22.79
CA ASP A 222 -16.46 -11.09 22.55
C ASP A 222 -17.27 -11.26 21.25
N TRP A 223 -16.96 -12.29 20.43
CA TRP A 223 -17.64 -12.58 19.17
C TRP A 223 -18.75 -13.60 19.33
N TRP A 224 -20.00 -13.18 19.09
CA TRP A 224 -21.18 -14.03 19.28
C TRP A 224 -21.97 -14.18 17.97
N TRP A 225 -22.61 -15.34 17.85
CA TRP A 225 -23.53 -15.60 16.75
C TRP A 225 -24.95 -15.20 17.12
N ILE A 226 -25.67 -14.60 16.18
CA ILE A 226 -27.09 -14.28 16.29
C ILE A 226 -27.85 -14.75 15.04
N PRO A 227 -29.17 -14.99 15.13
CA PRO A 227 -30.00 -15.22 13.95
C PRO A 227 -29.95 -14.01 12.99
N GLY A 228 -29.82 -14.26 11.68
CA GLY A 228 -29.68 -13.20 10.68
C GLY A 228 -30.85 -12.21 10.63
N GLY A 229 -32.08 -12.65 10.92
CA GLY A 229 -33.24 -11.76 11.02
C GLY A 229 -33.16 -10.72 12.15
N LEU A 230 -32.24 -10.89 13.10
CA LEU A 230 -31.98 -9.98 14.21
C LEU A 230 -30.68 -9.18 14.02
N ASN A 231 -30.01 -9.33 12.87
CA ASN A 231 -28.76 -8.65 12.57
C ASN A 231 -29.01 -7.27 11.96
N SER A 232 -28.81 -6.19 12.72
CA SER A 232 -28.98 -4.82 12.19
C SER A 232 -28.06 -4.49 11.01
N ALA A 233 -26.94 -5.20 10.84
CA ALA A 233 -26.05 -4.98 9.70
C ALA A 233 -26.63 -5.52 8.37
N ASP A 234 -27.60 -6.42 8.40
CA ASP A 234 -28.32 -6.90 7.20
C ASP A 234 -29.12 -5.76 6.54
N ILE A 235 -29.62 -4.80 7.33
CA ILE A 235 -30.25 -3.57 6.83
C ILE A 235 -29.27 -2.77 5.96
N ILE A 236 -27.97 -2.76 6.31
CA ILE A 236 -26.93 -2.07 5.54
C ILE A 236 -26.67 -2.76 4.20
N THR A 237 -26.57 -4.09 4.21
CA THR A 237 -26.16 -4.86 3.04
C THR A 237 -27.29 -4.97 2.01
N ARG A 238 -28.54 -5.02 2.46
CA ARG A 238 -29.75 -4.97 1.62
C ARG A 238 -30.10 -3.55 1.16
N GLY A 239 -29.86 -2.58 2.04
CA GLY A 239 -30.37 -1.21 1.91
C GLY A 239 -31.79 -1.10 2.46
N ALA A 240 -32.15 0.09 2.95
CA ALA A 240 -33.45 0.35 3.60
C ALA A 240 -34.13 1.55 2.97
N ALA A 241 -35.46 1.57 3.02
CA ALA A 241 -36.24 2.75 2.67
C ALA A 241 -36.24 3.75 3.85
N PRO A 242 -36.54 5.04 3.63
CA PRO A 242 -36.62 6.03 4.69
C PRO A 242 -37.49 5.61 5.88
N GLU A 243 -38.59 4.90 5.61
CA GLU A 243 -39.54 4.42 6.61
C GLU A 243 -38.90 3.42 7.59
N ASP A 244 -37.94 2.63 7.11
CA ASP A 244 -37.19 1.66 7.93
C ASP A 244 -36.16 2.33 8.86
N LEU A 245 -35.91 3.62 8.69
CA LEU A 245 -34.87 4.39 9.40
C LEU A 245 -35.46 5.42 10.39
N GLN A 246 -36.78 5.39 10.62
CA GLN A 246 -37.47 6.27 11.56
C GLN A 246 -37.02 6.05 13.03
N GLU A 247 -37.40 6.98 13.90
CA GLU A 247 -36.96 7.03 15.31
C GLU A 247 -37.29 5.76 16.11
N ASP A 248 -38.44 5.13 15.85
CA ASP A 248 -38.86 3.89 16.51
C ASP A 248 -38.33 2.61 15.83
N SER A 249 -37.54 2.75 14.76
CA SER A 249 -37.10 1.60 13.98
C SER A 249 -36.00 0.80 14.67
N MET A 250 -35.86 -0.47 14.26
CA MET A 250 -34.74 -1.34 14.65
C MET A 250 -33.38 -0.74 14.27
N TRP A 251 -33.34 0.12 13.24
CA TRP A 251 -32.09 0.75 12.81
C TRP A 251 -31.56 1.76 13.84
N GLN A 252 -32.42 2.61 14.41
CA GLN A 252 -31.99 3.59 15.40
C GLN A 252 -31.84 2.99 16.81
N ASN A 253 -32.77 2.09 17.17
CA ASN A 253 -32.87 1.52 18.51
C ASN A 253 -32.14 0.18 18.69
N GLY A 254 -31.62 -0.40 17.60
CA GLY A 254 -31.12 -1.77 17.59
C GLY A 254 -32.24 -2.81 17.73
N PRO A 255 -31.90 -4.10 17.70
CA PRO A 255 -32.85 -5.19 17.87
C PRO A 255 -33.42 -5.22 19.29
N ALA A 256 -34.69 -5.60 19.44
CA ALA A 256 -35.40 -5.59 20.72
C ALA A 256 -34.69 -6.40 21.83
N PHE A 257 -34.01 -7.50 21.48
CA PHE A 257 -33.29 -8.33 22.45
C PHE A 257 -32.16 -7.58 23.16
N LEU A 258 -31.59 -6.51 22.59
CA LEU A 258 -30.55 -5.72 23.26
C LEU A 258 -31.06 -5.02 24.53
N ARG A 259 -32.38 -4.81 24.64
CA ARG A 259 -33.05 -4.24 25.82
C ARG A 259 -33.32 -5.29 26.90
N GLN A 260 -33.14 -6.57 26.59
CA GLN A 260 -33.29 -7.67 27.55
C GLN A 260 -31.98 -7.91 28.31
N LEU A 261 -32.07 -8.73 29.36
CA LEU A 261 -30.91 -9.26 30.07
C LEU A 261 -30.08 -10.14 29.13
N VAL A 262 -28.77 -10.16 29.32
CA VAL A 262 -27.82 -10.81 28.40
C VAL A 262 -28.03 -12.33 28.34
N GLU A 263 -28.53 -12.91 29.42
CA GLU A 263 -28.88 -14.31 29.56
C GLU A 263 -30.04 -14.72 28.62
N GLU A 264 -30.93 -13.79 28.32
CA GLU A 264 -32.11 -13.99 27.45
C GLU A 264 -31.81 -13.75 25.98
N TRP A 265 -30.59 -13.30 25.65
CA TRP A 265 -30.23 -13.04 24.26
C TRP A 265 -30.23 -14.34 23.46
N PRO A 266 -30.58 -14.30 22.16
CA PRO A 266 -30.57 -15.46 21.27
C PRO A 266 -29.13 -15.85 20.92
N GLN A 267 -28.37 -16.28 21.93
CA GLN A 267 -27.01 -16.76 21.80
C GLN A 267 -27.02 -18.27 21.56
N LYS A 268 -26.13 -18.74 20.68
CA LYS A 268 -25.69 -20.13 20.69
C LYS A 268 -24.27 -20.16 21.22
N SER A 269 -24.00 -21.03 22.19
CA SER A 269 -22.68 -21.13 22.79
C SER A 269 -21.64 -21.52 21.73
N ALA A 270 -20.40 -21.01 21.85
CA ALA A 270 -19.30 -21.34 20.93
C ALA A 270 -19.07 -22.86 20.78
N LYS A 271 -19.37 -23.63 21.83
CA LYS A 271 -19.29 -25.11 21.83
C LYS A 271 -20.34 -25.77 20.93
N GLU A 272 -21.56 -25.23 20.86
CA GLU A 272 -22.64 -25.77 20.02
C GLU A 272 -22.41 -25.48 18.52
N ILE A 273 -21.82 -24.33 18.19
CA ILE A 273 -21.57 -23.90 16.80
C ILE A 273 -20.33 -24.60 16.21
N ALA A 274 -19.31 -24.88 17.04
CA ALA A 274 -18.08 -25.55 16.61
C ALA A 274 -18.29 -26.97 16.04
N ALA A 275 -19.38 -27.65 16.43
CA ALA A 275 -19.76 -28.96 15.91
C ALA A 275 -20.28 -28.89 14.45
N TYR A 276 -21.03 -27.84 14.10
CA TYR A 276 -21.60 -27.63 12.75
C TYR A 276 -20.60 -27.01 11.77
N ALA A 277 -19.64 -26.20 12.25
CA ALA A 277 -18.67 -25.53 11.38
C ALA A 277 -17.59 -26.47 10.77
N LYS A 278 -17.56 -27.76 11.13
CA LYS A 278 -16.55 -28.71 10.63
C LYS A 278 -16.64 -28.97 9.12
N GLU A 279 -17.84 -29.00 8.53
CA GLU A 279 -18.00 -29.23 7.08
C GLU A 279 -17.78 -27.97 6.22
N SER A 280 -18.12 -26.78 6.75
CA SER A 280 -18.00 -25.51 6.01
C SER A 280 -16.58 -24.95 5.99
N ILE A 281 -15.78 -25.25 7.03
CA ILE A 281 -14.41 -24.74 7.20
C ILE A 281 -13.42 -25.39 6.20
N ASP A 282 -13.74 -26.57 5.64
CA ASP A 282 -12.95 -27.18 4.57
C ASP A 282 -12.83 -26.28 3.32
N LYS A 283 -13.83 -25.41 3.08
CA LYS A 283 -13.77 -24.39 2.01
C LYS A 283 -12.80 -23.24 2.32
N LEU A 284 -12.54 -22.96 3.60
CA LEU A 284 -11.63 -21.91 4.08
C LEU A 284 -10.18 -22.39 4.17
N GLN A 285 -10.00 -23.69 4.36
CA GLN A 285 -8.71 -24.34 4.43
C GLN A 285 -8.08 -24.46 3.04
N ARG A 286 -6.76 -24.42 2.98
CA ARG A 286 -6.04 -24.81 1.78
C ARG A 286 -6.45 -26.26 1.45
N LYS A 287 -6.83 -26.54 0.20
CA LYS A 287 -6.74 -27.89 -0.36
C LYS A 287 -5.28 -28.36 -0.18
N SER A 288 -5.00 -29.03 0.92
CA SER A 288 -3.69 -29.59 1.22
C SER A 288 -3.86 -30.60 2.33
N PHE A 289 -3.96 -31.89 1.99
CA PHE A 289 -2.83 -32.81 2.10
C PHE A 289 -3.17 -34.24 1.60
N SER A 290 -3.72 -34.42 0.39
CA SER A 290 -3.77 -35.75 -0.26
C SER A 290 -2.44 -36.08 -0.96
N ALA A 291 -1.32 -35.91 -0.23
CA ALA A 291 0.04 -36.19 -0.72
C ALA A 291 0.85 -37.05 0.27
N ALA A 292 0.21 -37.60 1.31
CA ALA A 292 0.83 -38.52 2.26
C ALA A 292 0.61 -40.02 1.89
N LEU A 293 -0.06 -40.30 0.76
CA LEU A 293 -0.37 -41.64 0.28
C LEU A 293 0.18 -41.87 -1.14
N THR A 294 1.48 -41.69 -1.35
CA THR A 294 2.11 -42.04 -2.64
C THR A 294 3.47 -42.71 -2.51
N ARG A 295 3.81 -43.22 -1.31
CA ARG A 295 5.02 -44.04 -1.13
C ARG A 295 4.75 -45.51 -0.78
N ALA A 296 3.50 -45.89 -0.52
CA ALA A 296 3.12 -47.29 -0.32
C ALA A 296 2.66 -47.99 -1.63
N GLN A 297 2.34 -47.25 -2.70
CA GLN A 297 1.82 -47.83 -3.95
C GLN A 297 2.77 -47.74 -5.15
N ALA A 298 3.88 -46.99 -5.06
CA ALA A 298 4.82 -46.80 -6.18
C ALA A 298 5.73 -48.01 -6.50
N LYS A 299 5.39 -49.22 -6.02
CA LYS A 299 6.04 -50.48 -6.47
C LYS A 299 5.14 -51.37 -7.33
N ARG A 300 3.93 -50.95 -7.70
CA ARG A 300 3.11 -51.64 -8.70
C ARG A 300 2.43 -50.63 -9.65
N ASN A 301 2.64 -50.88 -10.94
CA ASN A 301 2.01 -50.31 -12.13
C ASN A 301 2.69 -49.07 -12.76
N LYS A 302 2.98 -49.24 -14.05
CA LYS A 302 3.80 -48.39 -14.93
C LYS A 302 3.01 -47.28 -15.65
N ASN A 303 1.76 -47.01 -15.26
CA ASN A 303 0.82 -46.22 -16.09
C ASN A 303 0.04 -45.11 -15.37
N ASP A 304 0.43 -44.63 -14.18
CA ASP A 304 -0.29 -43.53 -13.53
C ASP A 304 0.54 -42.24 -13.40
N VAL A 305 -0.07 -41.16 -13.88
CA VAL A 305 0.40 -39.79 -14.04
C VAL A 305 0.88 -39.19 -12.72
N LEU A 306 2.08 -38.59 -12.72
CA LEU A 306 2.59 -37.76 -11.63
C LEU A 306 1.60 -36.62 -11.30
N PRO A 307 1.27 -36.34 -10.02
CA PRO A 307 0.48 -35.17 -9.68
C PRO A 307 1.26 -33.89 -10.00
N GLU A 308 0.72 -33.10 -10.91
CA GLU A 308 1.22 -31.78 -11.31
C GLU A 308 1.48 -30.84 -10.11
N VAL A 309 2.74 -30.42 -9.97
CA VAL A 309 3.24 -29.08 -9.65
C VAL A 309 2.30 -28.14 -8.84
N GLY A 310 2.04 -28.46 -7.57
CA GLY A 310 1.34 -27.55 -6.62
C GLY A 310 2.19 -26.99 -5.47
N VAL A 311 3.35 -27.59 -5.18
CA VAL A 311 4.20 -27.21 -4.04
C VAL A 311 5.15 -26.06 -4.37
N GLN A 312 5.58 -25.95 -5.63
CA GLN A 312 6.65 -25.04 -6.01
C GLN A 312 6.24 -23.56 -5.82
N LYS A 313 5.05 -23.14 -6.28
CA LYS A 313 4.58 -21.72 -6.22
C LYS A 313 4.35 -21.16 -4.79
N LYS A 314 4.50 -21.96 -3.73
CA LYS A 314 4.30 -21.53 -2.33
C LYS A 314 5.53 -20.87 -1.69
N PHE A 315 6.70 -21.00 -2.30
CA PHE A 315 7.96 -20.49 -1.76
C PHE A 315 8.43 -19.28 -2.55
N SER A 316 8.74 -18.18 -1.86
CA SER A 316 9.28 -16.93 -2.43
C SER A 316 10.81 -16.82 -2.35
N SER A 317 11.48 -17.81 -1.75
CA SER A 317 12.94 -17.85 -1.56
C SER A 317 13.47 -19.23 -1.94
N LEU A 318 14.49 -19.27 -2.78
CA LEU A 318 15.16 -20.52 -3.17
C LEU A 318 15.79 -21.20 -1.95
N THR A 319 16.49 -20.45 -1.10
CA THR A 319 17.11 -20.97 0.12
C THR A 319 16.08 -21.59 1.06
N ARG A 320 14.91 -20.97 1.22
CA ARG A 320 13.82 -21.52 2.05
C ARG A 320 13.27 -22.81 1.45
N LEU A 321 13.07 -22.85 0.13
CA LEU A 321 12.62 -24.06 -0.56
C LEU A 321 13.61 -25.21 -0.35
N ILE A 322 14.92 -24.98 -0.58
CA ILE A 322 15.97 -25.97 -0.36
C ILE A 322 15.95 -26.50 1.08
N ARG A 323 15.94 -25.59 2.07
CA ARG A 323 15.96 -25.98 3.50
C ARG A 323 14.73 -26.79 3.90
N VAL A 324 13.54 -26.40 3.43
CA VAL A 324 12.31 -27.13 3.76
C VAL A 324 12.35 -28.51 3.12
N THR A 325 12.75 -28.62 1.85
CA THR A 325 12.92 -29.91 1.18
C THR A 325 13.93 -30.79 1.93
N ALA A 326 15.08 -30.25 2.35
CA ALA A 326 16.08 -30.98 3.12
C ALA A 326 15.56 -31.45 4.50
N TRP A 327 14.81 -30.60 5.22
CA TRP A 327 14.19 -30.99 6.49
C TRP A 327 13.13 -32.07 6.33
N VAL A 328 12.31 -31.98 5.28
CA VAL A 328 11.30 -33.01 4.97
C VAL A 328 11.98 -34.34 4.66
N TRP A 329 13.07 -34.32 3.87
CA TRP A 329 13.86 -35.52 3.60
C TRP A 329 14.46 -36.12 4.87
N ARG A 330 15.08 -35.32 5.71
CA ARG A 330 15.65 -35.75 7.00
C ARG A 330 14.59 -36.35 7.94
N ALA A 331 13.38 -35.78 7.95
CA ALA A 331 12.28 -36.34 8.73
C ALA A 331 11.81 -37.68 8.11
N ALA A 332 11.66 -37.73 6.79
CA ALA A 332 11.23 -38.94 6.09
C ALA A 332 12.21 -40.10 6.21
N THR A 333 13.53 -39.85 6.21
CA THR A 333 14.55 -40.88 6.44
C THR A 333 14.49 -41.40 7.87
N LYS A 334 14.41 -40.51 8.87
CA LYS A 334 14.22 -40.91 10.28
C LYS A 334 12.94 -41.70 10.51
N TRP A 335 11.82 -41.29 9.92
CA TRP A 335 10.56 -42.03 10.04
C TRP A 335 10.64 -43.40 9.39
N LYS A 336 11.32 -43.53 8.25
CA LYS A 336 11.57 -44.83 7.64
C LYS A 336 12.44 -45.73 8.50
N GLU A 337 13.49 -45.20 9.14
CA GLU A 337 14.35 -45.95 10.07
C GLU A 337 13.59 -46.43 11.32
N VAL A 338 12.64 -45.64 11.82
CA VAL A 338 11.76 -46.03 12.94
C VAL A 338 10.78 -47.11 12.48
N LEU A 339 10.21 -46.98 11.29
CA LEU A 339 9.28 -47.96 10.73
C LEU A 339 9.96 -49.30 10.41
N THR A 340 11.22 -49.31 9.97
CA THR A 340 11.97 -50.56 9.73
C THR A 340 12.44 -51.23 11.01
N LYS A 341 12.68 -50.47 12.10
CA LYS A 341 13.04 -51.03 13.41
C LYS A 341 11.84 -51.59 14.20
N ASN A 342 10.61 -51.14 13.93
CA ASN A 342 9.40 -51.61 14.61
C ASN A 342 8.83 -52.95 14.07
N SER A 343 9.64 -53.77 13.37
CA SER A 343 9.27 -55.14 13.00
C SER A 343 9.49 -56.17 14.12
N ALA A 344 9.95 -55.74 15.30
CA ALA A 344 9.90 -56.52 16.53
C ALA A 344 9.01 -55.79 17.54
N SER A 345 7.85 -56.39 17.82
CA SER A 345 6.89 -56.16 18.92
C SER A 345 7.09 -54.89 19.79
N ASP A 346 6.25 -53.87 19.64
CA ASP A 346 5.10 -53.59 20.52
C ASP A 346 4.42 -52.26 20.13
N LYS A 347 3.13 -52.12 20.45
CA LYS A 347 2.25 -51.02 19.99
C LYS A 347 2.77 -49.61 20.37
N PRO A 348 2.79 -48.61 19.46
CA PRO A 348 3.07 -47.23 19.87
C PRO A 348 1.79 -46.58 20.41
N LYS A 349 1.74 -46.44 21.73
CA LYS A 349 0.85 -45.52 22.45
C LYS A 349 1.36 -44.10 22.19
N TRP A 350 0.54 -43.24 21.58
CA TRP A 350 0.86 -41.83 21.36
C TRP A 350 0.75 -41.06 22.69
N GLU A 351 1.66 -41.31 23.61
CA GLU A 351 1.94 -40.44 24.75
C GLU A 351 3.27 -39.75 24.50
N GLY A 352 3.28 -38.43 24.72
CA GLY A 352 4.38 -37.55 24.34
C GLY A 352 5.73 -38.01 24.89
N VAL A 353 6.63 -38.38 23.98
CA VAL A 353 8.07 -38.33 24.25
C VAL A 353 8.48 -36.86 24.23
N VAL A 354 8.17 -36.15 25.31
CA VAL A 354 8.99 -35.04 25.78
C VAL A 354 10.25 -35.70 26.34
N SER A 355 11.18 -36.07 25.46
CA SER A 355 12.50 -36.53 25.88
C SER A 355 13.28 -35.33 26.40
N THR A 356 13.56 -35.37 27.69
CA THR A 356 14.33 -34.42 28.50
C THR A 356 15.81 -34.26 28.11
N ASN A 357 16.24 -34.69 26.92
CA ASN A 357 17.65 -34.62 26.48
C ASN A 357 17.88 -33.81 25.21
N TRP A 358 17.18 -32.68 25.04
CA TRP A 358 17.46 -31.76 23.91
C TRP A 358 18.83 -31.05 24.05
N ARG A 359 19.38 -30.92 25.27
CA ARG A 359 20.64 -30.18 25.51
C ARG A 359 21.91 -30.94 25.12
N SER A 360 21.88 -32.27 25.05
CA SER A 360 23.10 -33.07 24.82
C SER A 360 23.39 -33.37 23.34
N ARG A 361 22.60 -32.81 22.40
CA ARG A 361 22.72 -33.08 20.95
C ARG A 361 22.97 -31.81 20.12
N GLY A 362 23.67 -30.84 20.72
CA GLY A 362 24.01 -29.53 20.13
C GLY A 362 24.82 -29.54 18.83
N LYS A 363 25.13 -30.69 18.22
CA LYS A 363 25.78 -30.81 16.90
C LYS A 363 24.85 -31.20 15.75
N GLN A 364 23.57 -31.54 15.97
CA GLN A 364 22.66 -32.04 14.92
C GLN A 364 21.43 -31.16 14.62
N ALA A 365 21.40 -29.91 15.09
CA ALA A 365 20.29 -28.97 14.86
C ALA A 365 20.40 -28.19 13.53
N VAL A 366 21.51 -28.30 12.81
CA VAL A 366 21.78 -27.58 11.55
C VAL A 366 21.72 -28.56 10.37
N LEU A 367 21.19 -28.12 9.23
CA LEU A 367 21.28 -28.87 7.97
C LEU A 367 22.73 -28.84 7.48
N ILE A 368 23.26 -29.99 7.06
CA ILE A 368 24.60 -30.08 6.49
C ILE A 368 24.53 -29.55 5.05
N VAL A 369 25.66 -29.03 4.53
CA VAL A 369 25.77 -28.55 3.14
C VAL A 369 25.31 -29.63 2.15
N GLY A 370 25.76 -30.88 2.35
CA GLY A 370 25.37 -32.02 1.51
C GLY A 370 23.85 -32.22 1.44
N GLU A 371 23.13 -32.18 2.56
CA GLU A 371 21.66 -32.32 2.54
C GLU A 371 20.94 -31.19 1.79
N CYS A 372 21.53 -29.98 1.80
CA CYS A 372 21.01 -28.87 1.02
C CYS A 372 21.34 -29.00 -0.47
N GLU A 373 22.52 -29.54 -0.81
CA GLU A 373 22.90 -29.86 -2.19
C GLU A 373 22.02 -30.98 -2.78
N ASP A 374 21.76 -32.03 -2.01
CA ASP A 374 20.86 -33.12 -2.38
C ASP A 374 19.43 -32.61 -2.60
N ALA A 375 18.91 -31.80 -1.67
CA ALA A 375 17.60 -31.19 -1.82
C ALA A 375 17.51 -30.26 -3.04
N LEU A 376 18.58 -29.54 -3.38
CA LEU A 376 18.64 -28.72 -4.59
C LEU A 376 18.66 -29.58 -5.86
N ARG A 377 19.43 -30.67 -5.86
CA ARG A 377 19.50 -31.65 -6.94
C ARG A 377 18.13 -32.28 -7.21
N ASP A 378 17.42 -32.71 -6.18
CA ASP A 378 16.07 -33.27 -6.30
C ASP A 378 15.07 -32.29 -6.92
N LEU A 379 15.15 -31.01 -6.53
CA LEU A 379 14.31 -29.97 -7.09
C LEU A 379 14.62 -29.72 -8.58
N PHE A 380 15.88 -29.87 -8.99
CA PHE A 380 16.26 -29.80 -10.40
C PHE A 380 15.78 -31.02 -11.18
N LEU A 381 15.86 -32.23 -10.61
CA LEU A 381 15.33 -33.45 -11.23
C LEU A 381 13.82 -33.33 -11.45
N ALA A 382 13.07 -32.92 -10.42
CA ALA A 382 11.64 -32.68 -10.52
C ALA A 382 11.27 -31.57 -11.52
N ALA A 383 12.19 -30.63 -11.78
CA ALA A 383 12.00 -29.59 -12.78
C ALA A 383 12.35 -30.05 -14.21
N GLN A 384 13.01 -31.19 -14.38
CA GLN A 384 13.30 -31.82 -15.67
C GLN A 384 12.32 -32.95 -16.01
N GLU A 385 11.65 -33.51 -15.00
CA GLU A 385 10.70 -34.61 -15.15
C GLU A 385 9.53 -34.23 -16.06
N GLY A 386 9.25 -35.06 -17.07
CA GLY A 386 8.15 -34.86 -18.02
C GLY A 386 8.35 -33.73 -19.04
N ILE A 387 9.54 -33.12 -19.11
CA ILE A 387 9.82 -32.00 -20.03
C ILE A 387 10.76 -32.45 -21.14
N THR A 388 10.27 -32.32 -22.38
CA THR A 388 11.10 -32.49 -23.58
C THR A 388 11.73 -31.15 -23.95
N PHE A 389 13.05 -31.04 -23.83
CA PHE A 389 13.79 -29.89 -24.35
C PHE A 389 13.84 -29.96 -25.88
N GLN A 390 13.72 -28.82 -26.55
CA GLN A 390 13.79 -28.77 -28.01
C GLN A 390 15.17 -29.23 -28.51
N ASP A 391 15.22 -29.92 -29.65
CA ASP A 391 16.47 -30.36 -30.30
C ASP A 391 17.45 -29.20 -30.54
N THR A 392 16.93 -27.99 -30.78
CA THR A 392 17.75 -26.77 -30.92
C THR A 392 18.52 -26.41 -29.64
N THR A 393 18.02 -26.80 -28.47
CA THR A 393 18.68 -26.60 -27.18
C THR A 393 19.65 -27.73 -26.89
N LEU A 394 19.29 -28.97 -27.25
CA LEU A 394 20.11 -30.16 -27.02
C LEU A 394 21.30 -30.26 -27.99
N ASN A 395 21.12 -29.90 -29.26
CA ASN A 395 22.15 -30.05 -30.31
C ASN A 395 23.11 -28.86 -30.40
N ARG A 396 22.76 -27.69 -29.85
CA ARG A 396 23.63 -26.49 -29.82
C ARG A 396 24.54 -26.41 -28.59
N LEU A 397 24.23 -27.19 -27.56
CA LEU A 397 24.94 -27.22 -26.29
C LEU A 397 25.50 -28.63 -26.10
N ALA A 398 26.58 -28.77 -25.34
CA ALA A 398 27.11 -30.10 -24.97
C ALA A 398 26.25 -30.70 -23.84
N VAL A 399 25.02 -31.09 -24.17
CA VAL A 399 24.06 -31.65 -23.22
C VAL A 399 24.27 -33.15 -23.11
N HIS A 400 24.50 -33.64 -21.90
CA HIS A 400 24.54 -35.06 -21.60
C HIS A 400 23.78 -35.32 -20.29
N ARG A 401 23.42 -36.59 -20.07
CA ARG A 401 22.83 -37.01 -18.82
C ARG A 401 23.95 -37.43 -17.88
N ASP A 402 24.00 -36.82 -16.72
CA ASP A 402 24.95 -37.19 -15.67
C ASP A 402 24.58 -38.57 -15.12
N GLU A 403 25.54 -39.50 -15.11
CA GLU A 403 25.34 -40.90 -14.74
C GLU A 403 25.11 -41.05 -13.22
N GLU A 404 25.70 -40.18 -12.40
CA GLU A 404 25.55 -40.24 -10.94
C GLU A 404 24.25 -39.57 -10.47
N THR A 405 23.90 -38.44 -11.08
CA THR A 405 22.76 -37.64 -10.62
C THR A 405 21.48 -37.90 -11.39
N GLY A 406 21.57 -38.38 -12.63
CA GLY A 406 20.46 -38.54 -13.56
C GLY A 406 19.96 -37.24 -14.20
N LEU A 407 20.57 -36.09 -13.87
CA LEU A 407 20.23 -34.77 -14.39
C LEU A 407 20.73 -34.58 -15.82
N LEU A 408 19.96 -33.85 -16.62
CA LEU A 408 20.46 -33.27 -17.86
C LEU A 408 21.33 -32.05 -17.52
N VAL A 409 22.60 -32.14 -17.86
CA VAL A 409 23.61 -31.11 -17.58
C VAL A 409 24.20 -30.59 -18.89
N CYS A 410 24.55 -29.31 -18.89
CA CYS A 410 25.30 -28.67 -19.98
C CYS A 410 26.77 -28.61 -19.59
N GLY A 411 27.63 -29.34 -20.32
CA GLY A 411 29.07 -29.29 -20.16
C GLY A 411 29.73 -28.15 -20.95
N GLY A 412 31.01 -27.90 -20.64
CA GLY A 412 31.91 -27.05 -21.43
C GLY A 412 32.65 -27.80 -22.54
N ARG A 413 33.45 -27.09 -23.35
CA ARG A 413 34.32 -27.69 -24.38
C ARG A 413 35.63 -28.27 -23.83
N PHE A 414 35.96 -27.96 -22.57
CA PHE A 414 37.17 -28.42 -21.90
C PHE A 414 36.76 -29.44 -20.83
N GLN A 415 37.21 -30.69 -20.99
CA GLN A 415 36.87 -31.81 -20.11
C GLN A 415 37.96 -32.11 -19.05
N ILE A 416 39.00 -31.28 -18.94
CA ILE A 416 40.27 -31.64 -18.28
C ILE A 416 40.43 -31.03 -16.87
N PHE A 417 39.60 -30.08 -16.46
CA PHE A 417 39.69 -29.46 -15.13
C PHE A 417 38.62 -30.04 -14.19
N ASP A 418 39.03 -30.88 -13.25
CA ASP A 418 38.15 -31.68 -12.38
C ASP A 418 37.76 -30.93 -11.07
N GLU A 419 38.38 -29.78 -10.79
CA GLU A 419 38.26 -29.13 -9.47
C GLU A 419 37.02 -28.21 -9.33
N ASP A 420 36.42 -27.77 -10.44
CA ASP A 420 35.21 -26.94 -10.45
C ASP A 420 34.14 -27.57 -11.34
N LYS A 421 33.04 -28.05 -10.74
CA LYS A 421 31.86 -28.67 -11.41
C LYS A 421 31.70 -28.21 -12.88
N THR A 422 32.24 -28.97 -13.83
CA THR A 422 32.36 -28.56 -15.25
C THR A 422 31.04 -28.57 -16.00
N ALA A 423 30.02 -29.22 -15.43
CA ALA A 423 28.69 -29.34 -16.00
C ALA A 423 27.63 -28.72 -15.08
N VAL A 424 26.73 -27.91 -15.65
CA VAL A 424 25.66 -27.24 -14.91
C VAL A 424 24.29 -27.79 -15.30
N PRO A 425 23.37 -28.04 -14.35
CA PRO A 425 22.03 -28.54 -14.66
C PRO A 425 21.25 -27.62 -15.60
N ILE A 426 20.52 -28.18 -16.54
CA ILE A 426 19.65 -27.43 -17.46
C ILE A 426 18.26 -27.31 -16.86
N LEU A 427 17.70 -26.11 -16.83
CA LEU A 427 16.35 -25.87 -16.31
C LEU A 427 15.46 -25.21 -17.35
N PRO A 428 14.16 -25.58 -17.42
CA PRO A 428 13.22 -24.94 -18.32
C PRO A 428 12.88 -23.52 -17.85
N TYR A 429 12.53 -22.65 -18.79
CA TYR A 429 12.17 -21.26 -18.52
C TYR A 429 10.97 -21.13 -17.56
N GLU A 430 9.96 -21.99 -17.73
CA GLU A 430 8.68 -21.92 -17.01
C GLU A 430 8.71 -22.59 -15.63
N ALA A 431 9.77 -23.34 -15.29
CA ALA A 431 9.86 -23.94 -13.96
C ALA A 431 9.96 -22.86 -12.88
N TRP A 432 9.24 -23.08 -11.78
CA TRP A 432 9.25 -22.16 -10.66
C TRP A 432 10.63 -22.03 -10.03
N ILE A 433 11.40 -23.11 -9.96
CA ILE A 433 12.78 -23.07 -9.46
C ILE A 433 13.67 -22.15 -10.29
N SER A 434 13.48 -22.09 -11.61
CA SER A 434 14.19 -21.14 -12.49
C SER A 434 13.88 -19.70 -12.12
N THR A 435 12.61 -19.43 -11.77
CA THR A 435 12.17 -18.12 -11.29
C THR A 435 12.82 -17.75 -9.95
N LEU A 436 12.85 -18.69 -8.99
CA LEU A 436 13.49 -18.46 -7.68
C LEU A 436 15.00 -18.31 -7.80
N LEU A 437 15.63 -19.05 -8.70
CA LEU A 437 17.05 -18.91 -9.00
C LEU A 437 17.38 -17.52 -9.56
N ALA A 438 16.56 -17.02 -10.48
CA ALA A 438 16.74 -15.68 -11.03
C ALA A 438 16.51 -14.58 -9.98
N GLN A 439 15.61 -14.82 -9.02
CA GLN A 439 15.38 -13.90 -7.90
C GLN A 439 16.56 -13.89 -6.92
N GLU A 440 17.01 -15.04 -6.43
CA GLU A 440 18.17 -15.13 -5.53
C GLU A 440 19.44 -14.56 -6.17
N ALA A 441 19.63 -14.81 -7.47
CA ALA A 441 20.76 -14.24 -8.21
C ALA A 441 20.69 -12.71 -8.31
N HIS A 442 19.49 -12.14 -8.50
CA HIS A 442 19.32 -10.70 -8.56
C HIS A 442 19.45 -10.03 -7.19
N ASP A 443 18.83 -10.60 -6.16
CA ASP A 443 18.78 -10.04 -4.81
C ASP A 443 20.15 -10.03 -4.10
N ALA A 444 21.13 -10.79 -4.61
CA ALA A 444 22.48 -10.81 -4.05
C ALA A 444 23.19 -9.45 -4.11
N ASN A 445 23.14 -8.76 -5.27
CA ASN A 445 23.88 -7.52 -5.51
C ASN A 445 23.11 -6.49 -6.36
N HIS A 446 21.87 -6.78 -6.78
CA HIS A 446 21.09 -5.96 -7.72
C HIS A 446 21.85 -5.60 -9.02
N GLU A 447 22.72 -6.50 -9.46
CA GLU A 447 23.48 -6.37 -10.69
C GLU A 447 22.56 -6.29 -11.92
N GLU A 448 23.09 -5.75 -13.02
CA GLU A 448 22.36 -5.71 -14.28
C GLU A 448 22.06 -7.10 -14.84
N ILE A 449 21.40 -7.14 -16.01
CA ILE A 449 20.95 -8.38 -16.65
C ILE A 449 22.11 -9.37 -16.83
N ALA A 450 23.30 -8.89 -17.21
CA ALA A 450 24.48 -9.73 -17.43
C ALA A 450 25.01 -10.36 -16.12
N GLY A 451 25.12 -9.56 -15.05
CA GLY A 451 25.59 -10.06 -13.74
C GLY A 451 24.61 -11.03 -13.10
N THR A 452 23.31 -10.71 -13.15
CA THR A 452 22.25 -11.63 -12.72
C THR A 452 22.32 -12.96 -13.48
N LEU A 453 22.49 -12.93 -14.80
CA LEU A 453 22.60 -14.14 -15.62
C LEU A 453 23.86 -14.96 -15.31
N LEU A 454 25.01 -14.30 -15.10
CA LEU A 454 26.26 -14.96 -14.73
C LEU A 454 26.10 -15.72 -13.41
N ARG A 455 25.46 -15.09 -12.42
CA ARG A 455 25.23 -15.71 -11.11
C ARG A 455 24.24 -16.88 -11.17
N MET A 456 23.20 -16.78 -11.98
CA MET A 456 22.30 -17.93 -12.25
C MET A 456 23.09 -19.12 -12.80
N ARG A 457 24.00 -18.87 -13.76
CA ARG A 457 24.82 -19.90 -14.42
C ARG A 457 25.80 -20.61 -13.49
N LYS A 458 26.15 -20.04 -12.34
CA LYS A 458 26.94 -20.75 -11.31
C LYS A 458 26.19 -21.93 -10.69
N LYS A 459 24.85 -21.96 -10.78
CA LYS A 459 24.01 -23.02 -10.20
C LYS A 459 23.26 -23.83 -11.26
N ALA A 460 22.75 -23.20 -12.31
CA ALA A 460 22.05 -23.89 -13.40
C ALA A 460 21.97 -23.03 -14.69
N LEU A 461 21.89 -23.71 -15.82
CA LEU A 461 21.61 -23.12 -17.12
C LEU A 461 20.10 -23.10 -17.40
N VAL A 462 19.46 -21.95 -17.19
CA VAL A 462 18.04 -21.77 -17.52
C VAL A 462 17.86 -21.48 -19.02
N VAL A 463 17.02 -22.27 -19.70
CA VAL A 463 16.61 -22.03 -21.08
C VAL A 463 15.93 -20.65 -21.17
N LYS A 464 16.30 -19.82 -22.16
CA LYS A 464 15.87 -18.40 -22.22
C LYS A 464 16.22 -17.60 -20.95
N GLY A 465 17.27 -17.98 -20.22
CA GLY A 465 17.65 -17.37 -18.94
C GLY A 465 17.85 -15.85 -18.99
N ARG A 466 18.36 -15.29 -20.10
CA ARG A 466 18.49 -13.83 -20.28
C ARG A 466 17.13 -13.11 -20.24
N LYS A 467 16.09 -13.71 -20.81
CA LYS A 467 14.71 -13.20 -20.75
C LYS A 467 14.19 -13.20 -19.31
N LEU A 468 14.51 -14.26 -18.55
CA LEU A 468 14.11 -14.37 -17.15
C LEU A 468 14.84 -13.34 -16.27
N ALA A 469 16.15 -13.19 -16.43
CA ALA A 469 16.95 -12.18 -15.75
C ALA A 469 16.45 -10.76 -16.05
N LYS A 470 16.18 -10.44 -17.33
CA LYS A 470 15.58 -9.15 -17.72
C LYS A 470 14.24 -8.92 -17.03
N LYS A 471 13.34 -9.90 -17.06
CA LYS A 471 12.04 -9.84 -16.36
C LYS A 471 12.20 -9.57 -14.86
N ARG A 472 13.24 -10.12 -14.21
CA ARG A 472 13.50 -9.88 -12.78
C ARG A 472 14.03 -8.46 -12.53
N VAL A 473 15.05 -8.04 -13.26
CA VAL A 473 15.67 -6.72 -13.14
C VAL A 473 14.66 -5.59 -13.40
N ASP A 474 13.83 -5.70 -14.45
CA ASP A 474 12.87 -4.65 -14.84
C ASP A 474 11.72 -4.52 -13.82
N ASN A 475 11.36 -5.61 -13.14
CA ASN A 475 10.33 -5.62 -12.10
C ASN A 475 10.85 -5.26 -10.71
N CYS A 476 12.16 -5.13 -10.52
CA CYS A 476 12.75 -4.75 -9.25
C CYS A 476 12.52 -3.25 -8.95
N VAL A 477 11.85 -2.96 -7.85
CA VAL A 477 11.56 -1.58 -7.42
C VAL A 477 12.84 -0.80 -7.11
N LEU A 478 13.83 -1.45 -6.48
CA LEU A 478 15.10 -0.81 -6.14
C LEU A 478 15.85 -0.39 -7.40
N CYS A 479 16.06 -1.32 -8.34
CA CYS A 479 16.72 -1.03 -9.61
C CYS A 479 15.98 0.04 -10.42
N ARG A 480 14.64 0.03 -10.40
CA ARG A 480 13.82 1.05 -11.07
C ARG A 480 13.99 2.44 -10.46
N LYS A 481 14.05 2.54 -9.13
CA LYS A 481 14.33 3.80 -8.42
C LYS A 481 15.73 4.31 -8.75
N THR A 482 16.75 3.46 -8.70
CA THR A 482 18.14 3.84 -8.99
C THR A 482 18.31 4.31 -10.44
N ARG A 483 17.57 3.72 -11.38
CA ARG A 483 17.58 4.09 -12.82
C ARG A 483 16.69 5.28 -13.17
N ALA A 484 15.90 5.81 -12.22
CA ALA A 484 15.00 6.92 -12.51
C ALA A 484 15.81 8.13 -12.99
N ARG A 485 15.49 8.64 -14.19
CA ARG A 485 16.10 9.86 -14.71
C ARG A 485 15.73 11.01 -13.77
N LYS A 486 16.74 11.62 -13.13
CA LYS A 486 16.57 12.83 -12.33
C LYS A 486 16.11 13.98 -13.25
N CYS A 487 15.33 14.92 -12.71
CA CYS A 487 15.01 16.14 -13.45
C CYS A 487 16.32 16.82 -13.87
N GLN A 488 16.46 17.11 -15.15
CA GLN A 488 17.60 17.85 -15.66
C GLN A 488 17.30 19.34 -15.49
N GLN A 489 18.23 20.09 -14.91
CA GLN A 489 18.10 21.54 -14.79
C GLN A 489 18.14 22.15 -16.18
N ILE A 490 17.05 22.80 -16.58
CA ILE A 490 17.01 23.62 -17.81
C ILE A 490 17.60 24.98 -17.45
N MET A 491 18.64 25.42 -18.17
CA MET A 491 19.19 26.77 -17.99
C MET A 491 18.16 27.80 -18.43
N SER A 492 17.90 28.81 -17.61
CA SER A 492 17.01 29.92 -17.98
C SER A 492 17.63 30.76 -19.11
N ALA A 493 16.79 31.46 -19.86
CA ALA A 493 17.25 32.47 -20.81
C ALA A 493 18.13 33.51 -20.09
N LEU A 494 19.17 33.97 -20.77
CA LEU A 494 20.04 35.03 -20.26
C LEU A 494 19.25 36.36 -20.24
N PRO A 495 19.46 37.23 -19.23
CA PRO A 495 18.79 38.52 -19.16
C PRO A 495 19.22 39.43 -20.33
N PRO A 496 18.34 40.31 -20.83
CA PRO A 496 18.63 41.18 -21.97
C PRO A 496 19.86 42.05 -21.71
N GLU A 497 20.12 42.45 -20.47
CA GLU A 497 21.29 43.25 -20.07
C GLU A 497 22.64 42.55 -20.29
N ARG A 498 22.64 41.23 -20.55
CA ARG A 498 23.82 40.46 -20.97
C ARG A 498 23.94 40.32 -22.49
N ILE A 499 22.85 40.53 -23.22
CA ILE A 499 22.74 40.23 -24.66
C ILE A 499 22.77 41.52 -25.50
N THR A 500 22.25 42.62 -24.96
CA THR A 500 22.22 43.92 -25.65
C THR A 500 23.58 44.61 -25.59
N PRO A 501 24.06 45.21 -26.69
CA PRO A 501 25.23 46.08 -26.67
C PRO A 501 25.06 47.21 -25.63
N ALA A 502 26.01 47.31 -24.70
CA ALA A 502 26.00 48.29 -23.62
C ALA A 502 27.43 48.75 -23.31
N ARG A 503 27.58 49.93 -22.69
CA ARG A 503 28.90 50.44 -22.32
C ARG A 503 29.49 49.58 -21.20
N PRO A 504 30.85 49.47 -21.09
CA PRO A 504 31.47 48.77 -19.98
C PRO A 504 30.96 49.30 -18.63
N PHE A 505 30.60 48.38 -17.73
CA PHE A 505 30.04 48.64 -16.39
C PHE A 505 28.66 49.34 -16.36
N GLU A 506 27.97 49.49 -17.49
CA GLU A 506 26.59 50.02 -17.52
C GLU A 506 25.61 49.11 -16.76
N TYR A 507 25.79 47.80 -16.91
CA TYR A 507 25.05 46.76 -16.19
C TYR A 507 26.06 45.94 -15.39
N THR A 508 26.02 46.03 -14.06
CA THR A 508 27.05 45.45 -13.18
C THR A 508 26.43 44.54 -12.12
N THR A 509 26.96 43.34 -11.93
CA THR A 509 26.67 42.49 -10.78
C THR A 509 27.75 42.64 -9.72
N VAL A 510 27.35 42.67 -8.46
CA VAL A 510 28.27 42.63 -7.33
C VAL A 510 28.28 41.23 -6.73
N ASP A 511 29.46 40.76 -6.36
CA ASP A 511 29.61 39.60 -5.48
C ASP A 511 30.66 39.90 -4.41
N LEU A 512 30.60 39.19 -3.28
CA LEU A 512 31.52 39.36 -2.17
C LEU A 512 32.06 38.00 -1.76
N PHE A 513 33.37 37.81 -1.89
CA PHE A 513 34.02 36.53 -1.59
C PHE A 513 35.10 36.69 -0.51
N GLY A 514 35.16 35.70 0.38
CA GLY A 514 35.95 35.70 1.60
C GLY A 514 35.27 34.87 2.69
N PRO A 515 35.66 34.99 3.97
CA PRO A 515 36.72 35.87 4.48
C PRO A 515 38.14 35.35 4.20
N TYR A 516 39.06 36.26 3.95
CA TYR A 516 40.50 35.99 3.99
C TYR A 516 41.06 36.44 5.35
N GLU A 517 41.90 35.60 5.97
CA GLU A 517 42.65 36.01 7.16
C GLU A 517 43.92 36.75 6.74
N VAL A 518 44.01 38.02 7.10
CA VAL A 518 45.20 38.86 6.90
C VAL A 518 45.77 39.30 8.25
N LYS A 519 47.08 39.54 8.30
CA LYS A 519 47.71 40.12 9.49
C LYS A 519 47.51 41.62 9.49
N ASP A 520 47.20 42.17 10.64
CA ASP A 520 47.13 43.62 10.84
C ASP A 520 48.52 44.26 10.60
N GLU A 521 48.53 45.40 9.91
CA GLU A 521 49.76 46.11 9.52
C GLU A 521 50.51 46.67 10.74
N VAL A 522 49.78 47.12 11.76
CA VAL A 522 50.30 47.72 12.99
C VAL A 522 50.51 46.66 14.07
N ARG A 523 49.57 45.72 14.21
CA ARG A 523 49.61 44.64 15.21
C ARG A 523 49.80 43.29 14.54
N LYS A 524 51.02 42.98 14.09
CA LYS A 524 51.37 41.73 13.36
C LYS A 524 50.95 40.39 14.01
N LYS A 525 50.60 40.39 15.30
CA LYS A 525 50.07 39.23 16.06
C LYS A 525 48.55 39.06 15.96
N VAL A 526 47.82 40.10 15.52
CA VAL A 526 46.37 40.11 15.34
C VAL A 526 46.04 39.72 13.91
N LYS A 527 45.10 38.78 13.75
CA LYS A 527 44.54 38.39 12.46
C LYS A 527 43.20 39.09 12.27
N LEU A 528 43.03 39.75 11.13
CA LEU A 528 41.79 40.37 10.70
C LEU A 528 41.16 39.55 9.57
N LYS A 529 39.83 39.55 9.52
CA LYS A 529 39.09 39.03 8.37
C LYS A 529 38.85 40.18 7.41
N VAL A 530 39.18 39.96 6.14
CA VAL A 530 38.89 40.90 5.06
C VAL A 530 38.14 40.18 3.96
N TRP A 531 37.33 40.94 3.23
CA TRP A 531 36.54 40.47 2.11
C TRP A 531 36.96 41.19 0.85
N ARG A 532 36.78 40.53 -0.29
CA ARG A 532 36.95 41.17 -1.60
C ARG A 532 35.59 41.33 -2.24
N ILE A 533 35.27 42.56 -2.61
CA ILE A 533 34.09 42.87 -3.41
C ILE A 533 34.47 42.83 -4.88
N VAL A 534 33.59 42.25 -5.69
CA VAL A 534 33.78 42.03 -7.12
C VAL A 534 32.63 42.68 -7.86
N PHE A 535 32.95 43.69 -8.66
CA PHE A 535 32.05 44.29 -9.63
C PHE A 535 32.31 43.64 -11.00
N CYS A 536 31.34 42.87 -11.49
CA CYS A 536 31.43 42.19 -12.77
C CYS A 536 30.47 42.84 -13.79
N CYS A 537 31.01 43.31 -14.90
CA CYS A 537 30.23 43.87 -15.99
C CYS A 537 29.46 42.76 -16.73
N MET A 538 28.14 42.90 -16.86
CA MET A 538 27.30 41.93 -17.56
C MET A 538 27.56 41.89 -19.07
N ALA A 539 27.89 43.04 -19.67
CA ALA A 539 28.09 43.20 -21.10
C ALA A 539 29.48 42.73 -21.58
N SER A 540 30.55 43.13 -20.88
CA SER A 540 31.93 42.83 -21.29
C SER A 540 32.63 41.75 -20.47
N ARG A 541 32.02 41.27 -19.37
CA ARG A 541 32.66 40.36 -18.38
C ARG A 541 33.89 40.94 -17.69
N ALA A 542 34.17 42.23 -17.85
CA ALA A 542 35.25 42.90 -17.13
C ALA A 542 34.98 42.90 -15.63
N ILE A 543 36.02 42.63 -14.85
CA ILE A 543 35.96 42.51 -13.40
C ILE A 543 36.75 43.67 -12.79
N HIS A 544 36.13 44.37 -11.85
CA HIS A 544 36.80 45.30 -10.94
C HIS A 544 36.68 44.75 -9.52
N THR A 545 37.81 44.65 -8.83
CA THR A 545 37.87 44.08 -7.48
C THR A 545 38.43 45.08 -6.50
N ASP A 546 37.85 45.13 -5.31
CA ASP A 546 38.29 46.01 -4.24
C ASP A 546 38.25 45.27 -2.88
N ILE A 547 38.96 45.79 -1.88
CA ILE A 547 39.07 45.19 -0.55
C ILE A 547 38.13 45.92 0.42
N VAL A 548 37.44 45.15 1.26
CA VAL A 548 36.55 45.65 2.31
C VAL A 548 36.90 44.96 3.63
N SER A 549 36.95 45.72 4.72
CA SER A 549 37.26 45.25 6.07
C SER A 549 36.13 44.42 6.70
N ASP A 550 34.91 44.56 6.23
CA ASP A 550 33.70 44.00 6.82
C ASP A 550 32.57 43.84 5.79
N GLN A 551 31.55 43.03 6.12
CA GLN A 551 30.36 42.84 5.26
C GLN A 551 29.28 43.89 5.53
N SER A 552 29.63 45.02 6.14
CA SER A 552 28.67 46.07 6.49
C SER A 552 28.26 46.88 5.26
N THR A 553 27.11 47.55 5.38
CA THR A 553 26.67 48.57 4.43
C THR A 553 27.72 49.66 4.23
N GLU A 554 28.39 50.09 5.29
CA GLU A 554 29.38 51.17 5.22
C GLU A 554 30.62 50.74 4.40
N GLY A 555 31.11 49.53 4.65
CA GLY A 555 32.20 48.94 3.86
C GLY A 555 31.83 48.81 2.37
N PHE A 556 30.60 48.40 2.07
CA PHE A 556 30.09 48.34 0.69
C PHE A 556 30.05 49.74 0.03
N LEU A 557 29.54 50.76 0.72
CA LEU A 557 29.39 52.10 0.17
C LEU A 557 30.75 52.74 -0.14
N LEU A 558 31.73 52.57 0.73
CA LEU A 558 33.10 53.06 0.49
C LEU A 558 33.72 52.39 -0.75
N ALA A 559 33.52 51.07 -0.92
CA ALA A 559 34.00 50.37 -2.11
C ALA A 559 33.24 50.79 -3.38
N TYR A 560 31.93 51.02 -3.28
CA TYR A 560 31.12 51.51 -4.40
C TYR A 560 31.51 52.92 -4.83
N GLN A 561 31.84 53.81 -3.90
CA GLN A 561 32.37 55.14 -4.21
C GLN A 561 33.69 55.06 -4.98
N ARG A 562 34.63 54.20 -4.54
CA ARG A 562 35.90 53.98 -5.26
C ARG A 562 35.69 53.39 -6.64
N PHE A 563 34.77 52.43 -6.78
CA PHE A 563 34.39 51.87 -8.07
C PHE A 563 33.82 52.92 -9.02
N THR A 564 32.86 53.72 -8.55
CA THR A 564 32.17 54.73 -9.38
C THR A 564 33.04 55.92 -9.73
N ALA A 565 33.99 56.29 -8.87
CA ALA A 565 35.01 57.29 -9.18
C ALA A 565 35.89 56.89 -10.38
N LEU A 566 36.16 55.59 -10.56
CA LEU A 566 36.99 55.08 -11.65
C LEU A 566 36.20 54.65 -12.90
N ARG A 567 35.00 54.10 -12.71
CA ARG A 567 34.23 53.44 -13.78
C ARG A 567 32.92 54.14 -14.13
N GLY A 568 32.57 55.19 -13.39
CA GLY A 568 31.29 55.86 -13.49
C GLY A 568 30.16 55.08 -12.81
N HIS A 569 28.99 55.72 -12.70
CA HIS A 569 27.82 55.09 -12.10
C HIS A 569 27.15 54.11 -13.08
N PRO A 570 26.91 52.85 -12.67
CA PRO A 570 26.15 51.90 -13.47
C PRO A 570 24.70 52.37 -13.62
N LYS A 571 24.09 52.02 -14.75
CA LYS A 571 22.65 52.21 -14.97
C LYS A 571 21.84 51.22 -14.15
N LYS A 572 22.36 50.00 -13.99
CA LYS A 572 21.77 48.95 -13.15
C LYS A 572 22.84 48.18 -12.38
N LEU A 573 22.72 48.13 -11.06
CA LEU A 573 23.56 47.31 -10.18
C LEU A 573 22.72 46.18 -9.56
N TRP A 574 23.14 44.94 -9.71
CA TRP A 574 22.56 43.79 -9.01
C TRP A 574 23.41 43.44 -7.80
N VAL A 575 22.78 43.39 -6.64
CA VAL A 575 23.43 43.01 -5.39
C VAL A 575 22.70 41.79 -4.80
N PRO A 576 23.40 40.68 -4.51
CA PRO A 576 22.83 39.54 -3.79
C PRO A 576 22.47 39.96 -2.35
N ASP A 577 21.51 39.28 -1.73
CA ASP A 577 20.93 39.66 -0.43
C ASP A 577 22.00 39.93 0.64
N LEU A 578 22.31 41.22 0.88
CA LEU A 578 23.13 41.68 1.99
C LEU A 578 22.29 41.71 3.29
N PRO A 579 22.88 41.42 4.46
CA PRO A 579 22.15 41.22 5.72
C PRO A 579 21.43 42.46 6.29
N SER A 580 21.66 43.68 5.78
CA SER A 580 20.94 44.90 6.22
C SER A 580 20.42 45.74 5.05
N LYS A 581 19.19 45.45 4.61
CA LYS A 581 18.52 46.11 3.47
C LYS A 581 18.09 47.56 3.77
N SER A 582 17.75 47.91 5.01
CA SER A 582 17.13 49.21 5.34
C SER A 582 18.10 50.39 5.38
N SER A 583 19.32 50.19 5.89
CA SER A 583 20.35 51.23 6.05
C SER A 583 20.95 51.67 4.71
N THR A 584 21.24 50.72 3.83
CA THR A 584 21.85 50.96 2.50
C THR A 584 20.93 51.77 1.59
N THR A 585 19.63 51.47 1.62
CA THR A 585 18.60 52.17 0.82
C THR A 585 18.45 53.62 1.26
N SER A 586 18.35 53.85 2.58
CA SER A 586 18.21 55.18 3.19
C SER A 586 19.40 56.10 2.90
N TRP A 587 20.62 55.58 2.85
CA TRP A 587 21.80 56.39 2.59
C TRP A 587 21.90 56.80 1.12
N ILE A 588 21.70 55.87 0.18
CA ILE A 588 21.80 56.15 -1.27
C ILE A 588 20.73 57.16 -1.72
N ASP A 589 19.49 57.02 -1.23
CA ASP A 589 18.41 57.95 -1.52
C ASP A 589 18.70 59.37 -0.96
N LYS A 590 19.49 59.49 0.13
CA LYS A 590 19.87 60.77 0.75
C LYS A 590 21.08 61.45 0.09
N THR A 591 22.10 60.69 -0.31
CA THR A 591 23.35 61.25 -0.87
C THR A 591 23.34 61.38 -2.39
N HIS A 592 22.54 60.56 -3.09
CA HIS A 592 22.46 60.57 -4.55
C HIS A 592 21.00 60.48 -5.04
N PRO A 593 20.20 61.56 -4.93
CA PRO A 593 18.77 61.56 -5.23
C PRO A 593 18.41 61.23 -6.70
N SER A 594 19.39 61.19 -7.61
CA SER A 594 19.22 60.75 -9.01
C SER A 594 19.25 59.21 -9.18
N LEU A 595 19.64 58.47 -8.16
CA LEU A 595 19.60 57.01 -8.10
C LEU A 595 18.40 56.60 -7.25
N LYS A 596 17.41 55.91 -7.82
CA LYS A 596 16.33 55.29 -7.04
C LYS A 596 16.59 53.81 -6.86
N MET A 597 16.51 53.34 -5.61
CA MET A 597 16.55 51.92 -5.32
C MET A 597 15.18 51.28 -5.52
N LYS A 598 15.08 50.26 -6.36
CA LYS A 598 13.89 49.41 -6.49
C LYS A 598 14.24 47.99 -6.05
N LEU A 599 13.52 47.47 -5.07
CA LEU A 599 13.47 46.04 -4.81
C LEU A 599 12.66 45.39 -5.94
N GLN A 600 13.30 44.60 -6.79
CA GLN A 600 12.62 43.79 -7.79
C GLN A 600 12.89 42.32 -7.50
N SER A 601 11.85 41.55 -7.19
CA SER A 601 11.93 40.10 -7.24
C SER A 601 12.09 39.67 -8.70
N MET A 602 13.10 38.86 -9.01
CA MET A 602 13.16 38.21 -10.32
C MET A 602 11.99 37.22 -10.42
N GLU A 603 10.91 37.60 -11.10
CA GLU A 603 9.91 36.64 -11.55
C GLU A 603 10.52 35.83 -12.70
N GLN A 604 10.97 34.61 -12.41
CA GLN A 604 11.19 33.63 -13.46
C GLN A 604 9.82 33.28 -14.06
N ASN A 605 9.65 33.59 -15.36
CA ASN A 605 8.45 33.27 -16.14
C ASN A 605 7.98 31.82 -15.87
N ARG A 606 6.84 31.70 -15.18
CA ARG A 606 6.20 30.43 -14.86
C ARG A 606 5.50 29.85 -16.09
N ALA A 607 6.18 28.95 -16.79
CA ALA A 607 5.52 27.93 -17.60
C ALA A 607 5.57 26.59 -16.84
N GLY A 608 4.50 26.30 -16.09
CA GLY A 608 4.06 24.96 -15.71
C GLY A 608 4.98 24.10 -14.83
N ARG A 609 4.83 24.19 -13.51
CA ARG A 609 4.55 23.09 -12.55
C ARG A 609 4.84 23.52 -11.12
N SER A 610 3.98 23.09 -10.22
CA SER A 610 4.00 23.36 -8.78
C SER A 610 5.19 22.70 -8.09
N THR A 611 6.21 23.48 -7.76
CA THR A 611 7.13 23.23 -6.63
C THR A 611 7.53 24.59 -6.07
N GLN A 612 7.28 24.81 -4.78
CA GLN A 612 7.71 26.01 -4.07
C GLN A 612 9.25 26.08 -4.09
N GLN A 613 9.81 26.93 -4.94
CA GLN A 613 11.15 27.48 -4.77
C GLN A 613 10.98 28.97 -4.48
N THR A 614 11.60 29.43 -3.40
CA THR A 614 11.67 30.84 -3.00
C THR A 614 12.32 31.66 -4.12
N PRO A 615 11.72 32.79 -4.55
CA PRO A 615 12.34 33.64 -5.56
C PRO A 615 13.64 34.24 -5.01
N LEU A 616 14.68 34.28 -5.83
CA LEU A 616 15.88 35.09 -5.57
C LEU A 616 15.46 36.57 -5.63
N THR A 617 15.21 37.17 -4.47
CA THR A 617 15.10 38.62 -4.32
C THR A 617 16.48 39.23 -4.47
N GLY A 618 16.62 40.20 -5.38
CA GLY A 618 17.83 41.02 -5.51
C GLY A 618 17.45 42.50 -5.43
N MET A 619 18.35 43.33 -4.88
CA MET A 619 18.18 44.78 -4.92
C MET A 619 18.70 45.32 -6.24
N VAL A 620 17.91 46.19 -6.89
CA VAL A 620 18.28 46.86 -8.14
C VAL A 620 18.40 48.36 -7.87
N LEU A 621 19.60 48.90 -8.08
CA LEU A 621 19.82 50.35 -8.14
C LEU A 621 19.65 50.81 -9.58
N GLN A 622 18.77 51.79 -9.82
CA GLN A 622 18.51 52.32 -11.16
C GLN A 622 18.62 53.85 -11.18
N LYS A 623 19.41 54.39 -12.12
CA LYS A 623 19.49 55.83 -12.35
C LYS A 623 18.22 56.31 -13.06
N GLN A 624 17.51 57.30 -12.52
CA GLN A 624 16.44 57.96 -13.27
C GLN A 624 17.10 58.86 -14.33
N LEU A 625 16.69 58.70 -15.59
CA LEU A 625 17.04 59.61 -16.67
C LEU A 625 16.17 60.85 -16.58
#